data_AF-A0A1F1KVB1-F1
#
_entry.id   AF-A0A1F1KVB1-F1
#
_cell.length_a   1.000
_cell.length_b   1.000
_cell.length_c   1.000
_cell.angle_alpha   90.00
_cell.angle_beta   90.00
_cell.angle_gamma   90.00
#
_symmetry.space_group_name_H-M   'P 1'
#
loop_
_entity.id
_entity.type
_entity.pdbx_description
1 polymer ?
#
loop_
_entity_poly.entity_id
_entity_poly.type
_entity_poly.pdbx_seq_one_letter_code
_entity_poly.pdbx_strand_id
1 'polypeptide(L)'
;MSKMKEFQKTAGGTINLDWNLVEEEIGFKLHDNLKDFYSRILGSKNRILGNKNKSGIISGIIKFNLTEFVKRYANKENWLDDTNSNNSYAEFTLCLLERTNDKYILDFIEEAFWGDWTGGNDFGNRAYVGEILINMGQLSLLFNNDTGEFEWVDFGYGNFDTFCHNPYGIVADNTQEFLNKFKAVDIGVQ
;
A
#
# COMPACT_ATOMS: atom_id res chain seq x y z
N MET A 1 -0.61 -10.51 19.76
CA MET A 1 -0.18 -10.78 18.37
C MET A 1 -0.04 -9.43 17.68
N SER A 2 1.02 -9.18 16.90
CA SER A 2 1.14 -7.89 16.22
C SER A 2 0.00 -7.71 15.22
N LYS A 3 -0.44 -6.46 15.02
CA LYS A 3 -1.57 -6.15 14.13
C LYS A 3 -1.30 -6.56 12.68
N MET A 4 -0.04 -6.58 12.26
CA MET A 4 0.37 -7.14 10.97
C MET A 4 0.11 -8.65 10.87
N LYS A 5 0.42 -9.43 11.93
CA LYS A 5 0.14 -10.88 11.96
C LYS A 5 -1.36 -11.18 11.98
N GLU A 6 -2.15 -10.30 12.59
CA GLU A 6 -3.61 -10.35 12.50
C GLU A 6 -4.05 -10.11 11.04
N PHE A 7 -3.56 -9.05 10.40
CA PHE A 7 -3.88 -8.72 9.01
C PHE A 7 -3.60 -9.89 8.05
N GLN A 8 -2.44 -10.53 8.20
CA GLN A 8 -2.01 -11.65 7.38
C GLN A 8 -2.93 -12.89 7.49
N LYS A 9 -3.62 -13.06 8.62
CA LYS A 9 -4.43 -14.24 8.93
C LYS A 9 -5.92 -14.03 8.73
N THR A 10 -6.39 -12.78 8.83
CA THR A 10 -7.80 -12.45 8.65
C THR A 10 -8.13 -12.49 7.16
N ALA A 11 -9.23 -13.17 6.80
CA ALA A 11 -9.68 -13.29 5.42
C ALA A 11 -10.39 -12.01 4.92
N GLY A 12 -10.32 -11.75 3.61
CA GLY A 12 -11.14 -10.72 2.96
C GLY A 12 -12.62 -10.94 3.22
N GLY A 13 -13.36 -9.84 3.32
CA GLY A 13 -14.81 -9.82 3.62
C GLY A 13 -15.17 -9.94 5.09
N THR A 14 -14.19 -10.01 6.00
CA THR A 14 -14.43 -10.02 7.46
C THR A 14 -15.14 -8.74 7.92
N ILE A 15 -14.76 -7.61 7.33
CA ILE A 15 -15.45 -6.33 7.46
C ILE A 15 -16.41 -6.21 6.29
N ASN A 16 -17.71 -6.08 6.60
CA ASN A 16 -18.73 -5.85 5.59
C ASN A 16 -18.71 -4.38 5.15
N LEU A 17 -18.49 -4.15 3.86
CA LEU A 17 -18.38 -2.83 3.24
C LEU A 17 -19.25 -2.82 1.99
N ASP A 18 -20.01 -1.76 1.78
CA ASP A 18 -20.82 -1.60 0.57
C ASP A 18 -19.94 -1.12 -0.59
N TRP A 19 -19.31 -2.08 -1.27
CA TRP A 19 -18.47 -1.79 -2.43
C TRP A 19 -19.25 -1.21 -3.60
N ASN A 20 -20.56 -1.47 -3.73
CA ASN A 20 -21.32 -0.90 -4.83
C ASN A 20 -21.43 0.62 -4.67
N LEU A 21 -21.71 1.09 -3.46
CA LEU A 21 -21.72 2.52 -3.14
C LEU A 21 -20.37 3.18 -3.45
N VAL A 22 -19.27 2.52 -3.08
CA VAL A 22 -17.92 3.02 -3.36
C VAL A 22 -17.64 3.08 -4.86
N GLU A 23 -17.96 2.03 -5.59
CA GLU A 23 -17.76 1.94 -7.04
C GLU A 23 -18.60 2.95 -7.83
N GLU A 24 -19.82 3.26 -7.36
CA GLU A 24 -20.67 4.31 -7.92
C GLU A 24 -20.05 5.69 -7.76
N GLU A 25 -19.48 6.01 -6.59
CA GLU A 25 -18.86 7.30 -6.32
C GLU A 25 -17.55 7.50 -7.11
N ILE A 26 -16.66 6.51 -7.09
CA ILE A 26 -15.36 6.60 -7.79
C ILE A 26 -15.51 6.45 -9.31
N GLY A 27 -16.65 5.98 -9.81
CA GLY A 27 -16.96 5.88 -11.23
C GLY A 27 -16.32 4.69 -11.97
N PHE A 28 -15.74 3.72 -11.26
CA PHE A 28 -15.20 2.48 -11.83
C PHE A 28 -15.31 1.31 -10.86
N LYS A 29 -15.17 0.09 -11.40
CA LYS A 29 -15.20 -1.14 -10.60
C LYS A 29 -13.89 -1.35 -9.87
N LEU A 30 -13.97 -1.58 -8.55
CA LEU A 30 -12.82 -1.91 -7.74
C LEU A 30 -12.42 -3.36 -7.98
N HIS A 31 -11.13 -3.60 -8.16
CA HIS A 31 -10.59 -4.93 -8.29
C HIS A 31 -10.75 -5.70 -6.98
N ASP A 32 -11.06 -7.00 -7.06
CA ASP A 32 -11.37 -7.83 -5.89
C ASP A 32 -10.21 -7.92 -4.91
N ASN A 33 -8.96 -7.87 -5.38
CA ASN A 33 -7.79 -7.79 -4.50
C ASN A 33 -7.81 -6.55 -3.59
N LEU A 34 -8.22 -5.37 -4.07
CA LEU A 34 -8.29 -4.17 -3.22
C LEU A 34 -9.40 -4.29 -2.19
N LYS A 35 -10.56 -4.83 -2.62
CA LYS A 35 -11.68 -5.13 -1.73
C LYS A 35 -11.24 -6.11 -0.65
N ASP A 36 -10.54 -7.17 -1.02
CA ASP A 36 -9.97 -8.15 -0.10
C ASP A 36 -8.98 -7.47 0.87
N PHE A 37 -8.11 -6.58 0.40
CA PHE A 37 -7.16 -5.85 1.25
C PHE A 37 -7.86 -5.03 2.34
N TYR A 38 -8.81 -4.17 1.97
CA TYR A 38 -9.46 -3.26 2.91
C TYR A 38 -10.56 -3.89 3.76
N SER A 39 -11.10 -5.05 3.38
CA SER A 39 -12.16 -5.75 4.12
C SER A 39 -11.65 -6.76 5.16
N ARG A 40 -10.35 -6.82 5.44
CA ARG A 40 -9.78 -7.75 6.43
C ARG A 40 -9.87 -7.21 7.85
N ILE A 41 -9.17 -6.10 8.13
CA ILE A 41 -9.10 -5.52 9.48
C ILE A 41 -9.07 -3.98 9.43
N LEU A 42 -9.40 -3.34 10.55
CA LEU A 42 -9.27 -1.90 10.71
C LEU A 42 -7.86 -1.54 11.20
N GLY A 43 -7.28 -0.48 10.65
CA GLY A 43 -6.02 0.11 11.11
C GLY A 43 -6.14 0.76 12.49
N SER A 44 -5.00 1.10 13.09
CA SER A 44 -4.96 1.86 14.35
C SER A 44 -5.08 3.36 14.03
N LYS A 45 -5.80 4.11 14.89
CA LYS A 45 -6.02 5.55 14.68
C LYS A 45 -4.70 6.29 14.57
N ASN A 46 -4.37 6.79 13.39
CA ASN A 46 -3.17 7.58 13.14
C ASN A 46 -3.33 8.38 11.85
N ARG A 47 -2.74 9.57 11.77
CA ARG A 47 -2.98 10.45 10.63
C ARG A 47 -1.98 10.17 9.51
N ILE A 48 -2.35 9.34 8.52
CA ILE A 48 -1.54 9.14 7.31
C ILE A 48 -2.46 9.04 6.09
N LEU A 49 -2.88 10.17 5.50
CA LEU A 49 -3.40 10.34 4.13
C LEU A 49 -4.09 11.72 4.03
N GLY A 50 -3.39 12.68 3.42
CA GLY A 50 -3.93 13.98 3.03
C GLY A 50 -4.43 14.90 4.15
N ASN A 51 -4.82 16.11 3.77
CA ASN A 51 -5.41 17.09 4.67
C ASN A 51 -6.90 16.83 4.98
N LYS A 52 -7.58 16.03 4.14
CA LYS A 52 -9.02 15.82 4.22
C LYS A 52 -9.42 14.76 5.23
N ASN A 53 -8.61 13.70 5.45
CA ASN A 53 -9.03 12.56 6.26
C ASN A 53 -7.93 11.91 7.12
N LYS A 54 -8.38 11.14 8.12
CA LYS A 54 -7.51 10.33 8.98
C LYS A 54 -7.63 8.87 8.53
N SER A 55 -6.53 8.23 8.15
CA SER A 55 -6.52 6.80 7.91
C SER A 55 -6.43 6.00 9.22
N GLY A 56 -6.67 4.70 9.14
CA GLY A 56 -6.07 3.76 10.08
C GLY A 56 -4.72 3.33 9.53
N ILE A 57 -3.77 2.97 10.40
CA ILE A 57 -2.49 2.43 9.94
C ILE A 57 -2.12 1.13 10.63
N ILE A 58 -1.29 0.35 9.95
CA ILE A 58 -0.44 -0.65 10.58
C ILE A 58 1.00 -0.28 10.22
N SER A 59 1.83 -0.13 11.23
CA SER A 59 3.25 0.14 11.04
C SER A 59 4.11 -0.76 11.91
N GLY A 60 5.38 -0.86 11.55
CA GLY A 60 6.36 -1.63 12.30
C GLY A 60 7.65 -1.79 11.53
N ILE A 61 8.48 -2.72 12.00
CA ILE A 61 9.75 -3.07 11.35
C ILE A 61 9.62 -4.47 10.76
N ILE A 62 10.04 -4.63 9.51
CA ILE A 62 10.11 -5.91 8.80
C ILE A 62 11.56 -6.29 8.55
N LYS A 63 11.84 -7.60 8.47
CA LYS A 63 13.03 -8.07 7.77
C LYS A 63 12.84 -7.75 6.30
N PHE A 64 13.73 -6.93 5.76
CA PHE A 64 13.64 -6.44 4.39
C PHE A 64 14.78 -7.05 3.59
N ASN A 65 14.42 -7.93 2.67
CA ASN A 65 15.31 -8.43 1.63
C ASN A 65 14.73 -8.00 0.29
N LEU A 66 15.53 -7.27 -0.47
CA LEU A 66 15.09 -6.65 -1.70
C LEU A 66 14.62 -7.65 -2.76
N THR A 67 15.44 -8.66 -2.99
CA THR A 67 15.21 -9.72 -3.98
C THR A 67 13.97 -10.54 -3.65
N GLU A 68 13.67 -10.71 -2.36
CA GLU A 68 12.45 -11.39 -1.93
C GLU A 68 11.22 -10.46 -1.99
N PHE A 69 11.41 -9.16 -1.79
CA PHE A 69 10.32 -8.19 -1.75
C PHE A 69 9.78 -7.91 -3.16
N VAL A 70 10.66 -7.64 -4.12
CA VAL A 70 10.29 -7.37 -5.51
C VAL A 70 10.09 -8.67 -6.27
N LYS A 71 8.89 -8.85 -6.82
CA LYS A 71 8.57 -10.00 -7.66
C LYS A 71 9.08 -9.85 -9.09
N ARG A 72 8.94 -8.64 -9.66
CA ARG A 72 9.36 -8.33 -11.03
C ARG A 72 9.78 -6.87 -11.11
N TYR A 73 10.96 -6.60 -11.63
CA TYR A 73 11.37 -5.23 -11.98
C TYR A 73 10.76 -4.80 -13.31
N ALA A 74 10.42 -3.53 -13.43
CA ALA A 74 9.90 -2.96 -14.68
C ALA A 74 10.90 -1.98 -15.30
N ASN A 75 11.35 -0.97 -14.54
CA ASN A 75 12.10 0.15 -15.12
C ASN A 75 13.39 0.55 -14.41
N LYS A 76 13.62 0.11 -13.16
CA LYS A 76 14.85 0.47 -12.40
C LYS A 76 15.34 -0.69 -11.54
N GLU A 77 16.05 -1.62 -12.18
CA GLU A 77 16.62 -2.80 -11.53
C GLU A 77 17.65 -2.44 -10.43
N ASN A 78 18.49 -1.44 -10.65
CA ASN A 78 19.62 -1.15 -9.75
C ASN A 78 19.31 -0.15 -8.61
N TRP A 79 18.23 0.64 -8.73
CA TRP A 79 17.99 1.77 -7.81
C TRP A 79 17.79 1.33 -6.36
N LEU A 80 17.11 0.20 -6.17
CA LEU A 80 16.83 -0.34 -4.86
C LEU A 80 18.08 -0.90 -4.16
N ASP A 81 18.98 -1.53 -4.91
CA ASP A 81 20.25 -2.04 -4.39
C ASP A 81 21.15 -0.88 -3.95
N ASP A 82 21.22 0.18 -4.77
CA ASP A 82 22.01 1.38 -4.47
C ASP A 82 21.51 2.12 -3.21
N THR A 83 20.20 2.17 -2.99
CA THR A 83 19.57 2.97 -1.93
C THR A 83 19.40 2.24 -0.60
N ASN A 84 19.28 0.92 -0.60
CA ASN A 84 19.10 0.17 0.65
C ASN A 84 20.44 -0.11 1.39
N SER A 85 21.59 -0.02 0.71
CA SER A 85 22.95 -0.22 1.27
C SER A 85 23.11 -1.46 2.16
N ASN A 86 22.50 -2.59 1.78
CA ASN A 86 22.46 -3.85 2.54
C ASN A 86 21.77 -3.78 3.92
N ASN A 87 20.93 -2.77 4.19
CA ASN A 87 20.11 -2.77 5.39
C ASN A 87 19.10 -3.93 5.35
N SER A 88 19.12 -4.78 6.38
CA SER A 88 18.27 -5.97 6.48
C SER A 88 16.91 -5.69 7.11
N TYR A 89 16.66 -4.44 7.51
CA TYR A 89 15.42 -4.01 8.16
C TYR A 89 14.90 -2.74 7.51
N ALA A 90 13.59 -2.66 7.41
CA ALA A 90 12.91 -1.47 6.93
C ALA A 90 11.68 -1.19 7.81
N GLU A 91 11.39 0.08 8.00
CA GLU A 91 10.12 0.51 8.60
C GLU A 91 9.05 0.49 7.52
N PHE A 92 7.86 0.02 7.87
CA PHE A 92 6.73 0.04 6.97
C PHE A 92 5.54 0.72 7.61
N THR A 93 4.70 1.28 6.75
CA THR A 93 3.38 1.79 7.09
C THR A 93 2.42 1.35 6.01
N LEU A 94 1.32 0.69 6.38
CA LEU A 94 0.20 0.39 5.50
C LEU A 94 -1.01 1.23 5.90
N CYS A 95 -1.63 1.85 4.91
CA CYS A 95 -2.84 2.65 5.06
C CYS A 95 -4.07 1.75 4.98
N LEU A 96 -4.95 1.86 5.95
CA LEU A 96 -6.14 1.02 6.14
C LEU A 96 -7.34 1.88 6.55
N LEU A 97 -8.52 1.29 6.50
CA LEU A 97 -9.72 1.89 7.09
C LEU A 97 -9.59 1.95 8.63
N GLU A 98 -9.92 3.09 9.24
CA GLU A 98 -10.04 3.23 10.70
C GLU A 98 -11.42 2.82 11.21
N ARG A 99 -12.44 2.94 10.34
CA ARG A 99 -13.87 2.80 10.66
C ARG A 99 -14.64 2.46 9.39
N THR A 100 -15.92 2.11 9.54
CA THR A 100 -16.73 1.47 8.49
C THR A 100 -18.01 2.25 8.15
N ASN A 101 -18.07 3.55 8.44
CA ASN A 101 -19.23 4.35 8.00
C ASN A 101 -19.00 4.79 6.55
N ASP A 102 -20.08 4.82 5.76
CA ASP A 102 -20.03 5.00 4.31
C ASP A 102 -19.27 6.25 3.89
N LYS A 103 -19.63 7.42 4.45
CA LYS A 103 -18.94 8.68 4.15
C LYS A 103 -17.43 8.56 4.34
N TYR A 104 -16.99 7.96 5.44
CA TYR A 104 -15.57 7.78 5.71
C TYR A 104 -14.91 6.83 4.71
N ILE A 105 -15.57 5.73 4.33
CA ILE A 105 -15.02 4.77 3.39
C ILE A 105 -14.84 5.43 2.03
N LEU A 106 -15.85 6.15 1.54
CA LEU A 106 -15.81 6.91 0.29
C LEU A 106 -14.64 7.90 0.29
N ASP A 107 -14.63 8.78 1.28
CA ASP A 107 -13.60 9.77 1.52
C ASP A 107 -12.18 9.16 1.59
N PHE A 108 -12.02 7.98 2.19
CA PHE A 108 -10.74 7.27 2.28
C PHE A 108 -10.31 6.68 0.94
N ILE A 109 -11.23 6.04 0.20
CA ILE A 109 -10.92 5.42 -1.08
C ILE A 109 -10.60 6.50 -2.13
N GLU A 110 -11.34 7.61 -2.14
CA GLU A 110 -11.03 8.76 -3.01
C GLU A 110 -9.61 9.28 -2.76
N GLU A 111 -9.22 9.47 -1.49
CA GLU A 111 -7.88 9.93 -1.14
C GLU A 111 -6.81 8.90 -1.52
N ALA A 112 -7.12 7.60 -1.45
CA ALA A 112 -6.21 6.57 -1.90
C ALA A 112 -5.93 6.67 -3.41
N PHE A 113 -6.91 6.98 -4.25
CA PHE A 113 -6.72 7.10 -5.71
C PHE A 113 -6.25 8.49 -6.17
N TRP A 114 -6.74 9.55 -5.55
CA TRP A 114 -6.58 10.94 -6.03
C TRP A 114 -6.11 11.92 -4.97
N GLY A 115 -5.59 11.41 -3.85
CA GLY A 115 -5.14 12.23 -2.75
C GLY A 115 -3.89 13.06 -3.04
N ASP A 116 -3.44 13.76 -2.00
CA ASP A 116 -2.28 14.66 -2.06
C ASP A 116 -0.99 13.94 -2.50
N TRP A 117 -0.91 12.61 -2.30
CA TRP A 117 0.23 11.77 -2.70
C TRP A 117 0.53 11.81 -4.20
N THR A 118 -0.48 12.12 -5.03
CA THR A 118 -0.31 12.22 -6.48
C THR A 118 0.51 13.45 -6.91
N GLY A 119 0.62 14.46 -6.03
CA GLY A 119 1.20 15.76 -6.38
C GLY A 119 0.46 16.46 -7.53
N GLY A 120 -0.80 16.07 -7.81
CA GLY A 120 -1.59 16.56 -8.94
C GLY A 120 -1.32 15.85 -10.28
N ASN A 121 -0.56 14.76 -10.29
CA ASN A 121 -0.30 13.97 -11.49
C ASN A 121 -1.33 12.84 -11.68
N ASP A 122 -1.50 12.39 -12.93
CA ASP A 122 -2.36 11.26 -13.27
C ASP A 122 -1.60 9.93 -13.15
N PHE A 123 -1.98 9.12 -12.16
CA PHE A 123 -1.45 7.78 -11.93
C PHE A 123 -2.36 6.66 -12.50
N GLY A 124 -3.40 7.01 -13.24
CA GLY A 124 -4.46 6.10 -13.66
C GLY A 124 -5.25 5.59 -12.46
N ASN A 125 -5.76 4.36 -12.55
CA ASN A 125 -6.52 3.74 -11.47
C ASN A 125 -5.59 3.07 -10.44
N ARG A 126 -4.63 3.84 -9.90
CA ARG A 126 -3.72 3.36 -8.85
C ARG A 126 -4.09 3.96 -7.50
N ALA A 127 -4.17 3.10 -6.49
CA ALA A 127 -4.42 3.51 -5.11
C ALA A 127 -3.13 3.47 -4.28
N TYR A 128 -2.88 4.50 -3.49
CA TYR A 128 -1.84 4.49 -2.47
C TYR A 128 -2.23 3.60 -1.30
N VAL A 129 -1.42 2.58 -1.01
CA VAL A 129 -1.71 1.61 0.06
C VAL A 129 -0.70 1.67 1.20
N GLY A 130 0.40 2.42 1.05
CA GLY A 130 1.39 2.60 2.11
C GLY A 130 2.78 2.89 1.61
N GLU A 131 3.76 2.69 2.48
CA GLU A 131 5.16 2.97 2.22
C GLU A 131 6.10 2.05 3.00
N ILE A 132 7.33 1.94 2.50
CA ILE A 132 8.46 1.34 3.19
C ILE A 132 9.60 2.36 3.20
N LEU A 133 10.10 2.67 4.38
CA LEU A 133 11.29 3.49 4.57
C LEU A 133 12.51 2.59 4.62
N ILE A 134 13.37 2.74 3.62
CA ILE A 134 14.65 2.03 3.50
C ILE A 134 15.81 2.97 3.87
N ASN A 135 17.03 2.44 3.90
CA ASN A 135 18.20 3.18 4.41
C ASN A 135 18.35 4.60 3.81
N MET A 136 18.34 4.72 2.48
CA MET A 136 18.40 6.00 1.77
C MET A 136 17.28 6.10 0.74
N GLY A 137 16.03 6.10 1.20
CA GLY A 137 14.87 6.33 0.33
C GLY A 137 13.54 5.89 0.92
N GLN A 138 12.47 6.16 0.17
CA GLN A 138 11.12 5.74 0.49
C GLN A 138 10.53 5.00 -0.71
N LEU A 139 9.98 3.81 -0.46
CA LEU A 139 9.19 3.06 -1.44
C LEU A 139 7.73 3.37 -1.18
N SER A 140 7.08 4.04 -2.11
CA SER A 140 5.63 4.16 -2.10
C SER A 140 5.03 2.88 -2.66
N LEU A 141 4.05 2.33 -1.94
CA LEU A 141 3.34 1.11 -2.32
C LEU A 141 2.01 1.51 -2.92
N LEU A 142 1.80 1.07 -4.16
CA LEU A 142 0.58 1.33 -4.90
C LEU A 142 -0.15 0.02 -5.19
N PHE A 143 -1.47 0.10 -5.35
CA PHE A 143 -2.27 -0.97 -5.89
C PHE A 143 -2.81 -0.55 -7.25
N ASN A 144 -2.57 -1.34 -8.29
CA ASN A 144 -3.07 -1.09 -9.63
C ASN A 144 -4.44 -1.77 -9.81
N ASN A 145 -5.50 -0.97 -9.91
CA ASN A 145 -6.85 -1.49 -10.03
C ASN A 145 -7.12 -2.17 -11.38
N ASP A 146 -6.38 -1.82 -12.42
CA ASP A 146 -6.59 -2.40 -13.75
C ASP A 146 -5.97 -3.81 -13.86
N THR A 147 -4.88 -4.07 -13.14
CA THR A 147 -4.17 -5.37 -13.16
C THR A 147 -4.40 -6.22 -11.91
N GLY A 148 -4.81 -5.59 -10.81
CA GLY A 148 -4.90 -6.23 -9.50
C GLY A 148 -3.56 -6.42 -8.78
N GLU A 149 -2.47 -5.93 -9.37
CA GLU A 149 -1.10 -6.07 -8.84
C GLU A 149 -0.78 -5.00 -7.79
N PHE A 150 0.07 -5.36 -6.83
CA PHE A 150 0.71 -4.43 -5.92
C PHE A 150 2.05 -4.01 -6.51
N GLU A 151 2.26 -2.70 -6.59
CA GLU A 151 3.38 -2.06 -7.25
C GLU A 151 4.19 -1.24 -6.25
N TRP A 152 5.43 -0.91 -6.62
CA TRP A 152 6.23 0.06 -5.88
C TRP A 152 6.82 1.13 -6.81
N VAL A 153 6.99 2.32 -6.25
CA VAL A 153 7.58 3.48 -6.93
C VAL A 153 8.32 4.35 -5.91
N ASP A 154 9.36 5.06 -6.36
CA ASP A 154 9.98 6.16 -5.60
C ASP A 154 9.69 7.49 -6.29
N PHE A 155 8.93 8.36 -5.61
CA PHE A 155 8.59 9.70 -6.08
C PHE A 155 9.72 10.71 -5.91
N GLY A 156 10.71 10.44 -5.03
CA GLY A 156 11.73 11.41 -4.64
C GLY A 156 12.87 11.56 -5.66
N TYR A 157 13.37 10.46 -6.21
CA TYR A 157 14.50 10.46 -7.15
C TYR A 157 14.13 9.98 -8.56
N GLY A 158 12.83 9.93 -8.85
CA GLY A 158 12.31 9.43 -10.12
C GLY A 158 12.16 10.47 -11.22
N ASN A 159 12.71 10.13 -12.39
CA ASN A 159 12.48 10.87 -13.63
C ASN A 159 11.21 10.28 -14.26
N PHE A 160 10.12 11.05 -14.32
CA PHE A 160 8.82 10.57 -14.80
C PHE A 160 8.35 11.39 -15.99
N ASP A 161 8.41 10.82 -17.19
CA ASP A 161 7.77 11.42 -18.36
C ASP A 161 6.32 10.93 -18.54
N THR A 162 5.89 9.82 -17.92
CA THR A 162 4.48 9.37 -17.90
C THR A 162 4.16 8.41 -16.74
N PHE A 163 3.52 8.91 -15.69
CA PHE A 163 3.23 8.17 -14.44
C PHE A 163 2.26 7.00 -14.60
N CYS A 164 1.30 7.09 -15.52
CA CYS A 164 0.32 6.03 -15.76
C CYS A 164 0.93 4.75 -16.38
N HIS A 165 2.14 4.83 -16.95
CA HIS A 165 2.72 3.76 -17.75
C HIS A 165 3.80 2.91 -17.07
N ASN A 166 4.30 3.27 -15.88
CA ASN A 166 5.38 2.45 -15.29
C ASN A 166 5.58 2.59 -13.78
N PRO A 167 5.21 1.58 -12.97
CA PRO A 167 5.84 1.41 -11.67
C PRO A 167 7.32 1.05 -11.83
N TYR A 168 8.10 1.14 -10.76
CA TYR A 168 9.48 0.66 -10.79
C TYR A 168 9.56 -0.86 -10.70
N GLY A 169 8.57 -1.49 -10.07
CA GLY A 169 8.36 -2.93 -10.13
C GLY A 169 7.07 -3.38 -9.45
N ILE A 170 6.82 -4.68 -9.61
CA ILE A 170 5.70 -5.40 -9.00
C ILE A 170 6.19 -6.07 -7.72
N VAL A 171 5.41 -5.92 -6.65
CA VAL A 171 5.63 -6.54 -5.34
C VAL A 171 4.89 -7.88 -5.24
N ALA A 172 3.63 -7.93 -5.70
CA ALA A 172 2.76 -9.11 -5.58
C ALA A 172 1.57 -9.05 -6.55
N ASP A 173 0.98 -10.20 -6.89
CA ASP A 173 -0.16 -10.27 -7.82
C ASP A 173 -1.52 -10.21 -7.08
N ASN A 174 -1.50 -10.39 -5.76
CA ASN A 174 -2.70 -10.40 -4.93
C ASN A 174 -2.39 -10.03 -3.49
N THR A 175 -3.46 -9.78 -2.73
CA THR A 175 -3.39 -9.31 -1.35
C THR A 175 -2.64 -10.27 -0.44
N GLN A 176 -2.90 -11.58 -0.50
CA GLN A 176 -2.24 -12.50 0.41
C GLN A 176 -0.74 -12.59 0.12
N GLU A 177 -0.34 -12.62 -1.15
CA GLU A 177 1.07 -12.58 -1.55
C GLU A 177 1.73 -11.28 -1.07
N PHE A 178 1.06 -10.14 -1.21
CA PHE A 178 1.53 -8.83 -0.72
C PHE A 178 1.74 -8.85 0.80
N LEU A 179 0.72 -9.28 1.57
CA LEU A 179 0.80 -9.33 3.03
C LEU A 179 1.91 -10.28 3.51
N ASN A 180 2.17 -11.37 2.77
CA ASN A 180 3.25 -12.32 3.09
C ASN A 180 4.66 -11.71 2.93
N LYS A 181 4.82 -10.60 2.21
CA LYS A 181 6.11 -9.88 2.13
C LYS A 181 6.50 -9.23 3.47
N PHE A 182 5.53 -8.91 4.33
CA PHE A 182 5.76 -8.21 5.60
C PHE A 182 6.15 -9.18 6.72
N LYS A 183 7.41 -9.61 6.71
CA LYS A 183 8.02 -10.45 7.75
C LYS A 183 8.33 -9.61 9.00
N ALA A 184 7.28 -9.26 9.76
CA ALA A 184 7.38 -8.44 10.95
C ALA A 184 8.35 -9.02 11.99
N VAL A 185 9.23 -8.17 12.52
CA VAL A 185 10.11 -8.53 13.62
C VAL A 185 9.31 -8.40 14.92
N ASP A 186 9.19 -9.49 15.68
CA ASP A 186 8.73 -9.37 17.07
C ASP A 186 9.88 -8.72 17.85
N ILE A 187 9.81 -7.41 18.04
CA ILE A 187 10.69 -6.73 18.98
C ILE A 187 10.19 -7.18 20.37
N GLY A 188 10.85 -8.18 20.93
CA GLY A 188 10.62 -8.57 22.32
C GLY A 188 10.80 -7.32 23.17
N VAL A 189 9.72 -6.89 23.83
CA VAL A 189 9.85 -5.97 24.94
C VAL A 189 10.64 -6.74 25.99
N GLN A 190 11.94 -6.44 26.10
CA GLN A 190 12.72 -6.77 27.29
C GLN A 190 12.36 -5.79 28.39
#